data_AF-A0A1F9YDK5-F1
#
_entry.id   AF-A0A1F9YDK5-F1
#
_cell.length_a   1.000
_cell.length_b   1.000
_cell.length_c   1.000
_cell.angle_alpha   90.00
_cell.angle_beta   90.00
_cell.angle_gamma   90.00
#
_symmetry.space_group_name_H-M   'P 1'
#
loop_
_entity.id
_entity.type
_entity.pdbx_description
1 polymer ?
#
loop_
_entity_poly.entity_id
_entity_poly.type
_entity_poly.pdbx_seq_one_letter_code
_entity_poly.pdbx_strand_id
1 'polypeptide(L)'
;MQLPRYKKKKRLKHKVCQEPGCGKEFIGHPIAKYCEFHRNIANRTRKTKEYEAVDVKNFVFRHGFTEVTELELTCQLPNCQRKYKVKIFPKQYIYPKYCNTHRNEYKRDSFQKAVS
;
A
#
# COMPACT_ATOMS: atom_id res chain seq x y z
N MET A 1 -43.81 6.11 -16.80
CA MET A 1 -42.78 6.91 -17.49
C MET A 1 -41.83 7.47 -16.43
N GLN A 2 -40.62 6.92 -16.27
CA GLN A 2 -39.67 7.40 -15.27
C GLN A 2 -38.93 8.64 -15.82
N LEU A 3 -39.10 9.79 -15.17
CA LEU A 3 -38.41 11.03 -15.56
C LEU A 3 -36.88 10.84 -15.46
N PRO A 4 -36.10 11.30 -16.46
CA PRO A 4 -34.65 11.16 -16.43
C PRO A 4 -34.06 11.82 -15.19
N ARG A 5 -33.23 11.10 -14.43
CA ARG A 5 -32.57 11.65 -13.25
C ARG A 5 -31.72 12.87 -13.65
N TYR A 6 -31.99 14.02 -13.04
CA TYR A 6 -31.24 15.25 -13.27
C TYR A 6 -29.75 15.06 -12.94
N LYS A 7 -28.88 15.19 -13.95
CA LYS A 7 -27.42 15.14 -13.78
C LYS A 7 -26.89 16.57 -13.64
N LYS A 8 -26.45 16.94 -12.43
CA LYS A 8 -25.80 18.24 -12.16
C LYS A 8 -24.59 18.42 -13.11
N LYS A 9 -24.54 19.54 -13.85
CA LYS A 9 -23.37 19.92 -14.65
C LYS A 9 -22.15 20.04 -13.74
N LYS A 10 -21.08 19.31 -14.07
CA LYS A 10 -19.83 19.34 -13.31
C LYS A 10 -19.10 20.64 -13.61
N ARG A 11 -18.82 21.45 -12.57
CA ARG A 11 -18.02 22.67 -12.70
C ARG A 11 -16.59 22.34 -13.15
N LEU A 12 -16.08 23.10 -14.11
CA LEU A 12 -14.68 23.04 -14.53
C LEU A 12 -13.81 23.83 -13.54
N LYS A 13 -12.56 23.41 -13.36
CA LYS A 13 -11.57 24.08 -12.52
C LYS A 13 -10.25 24.17 -13.27
N HIS A 14 -9.48 25.21 -12.99
CA HIS A 14 -8.06 25.27 -13.34
C HIS A 14 -7.30 24.23 -12.51
N LYS A 15 -6.46 23.44 -13.18
CA LYS A 15 -5.67 22.34 -12.60
C LYS A 15 -4.30 22.29 -13.26
N VAL A 16 -3.33 21.71 -12.54
CA VAL A 16 -1.98 21.42 -13.06
C VAL A 16 -1.86 19.94 -13.39
N CYS A 17 -1.17 19.60 -14.48
CA CYS A 17 -0.93 18.22 -14.90
C CYS A 17 -0.11 17.44 -13.86
N GLN A 18 -0.61 16.28 -13.43
CA GLN A 18 0.07 15.40 -12.46
C GLN A 18 1.16 14.50 -13.09
N GLU A 19 1.54 14.78 -14.33
CA GLU A 19 2.61 14.01 -14.99
C GLU A 19 3.97 14.57 -14.55
N PRO A 20 4.90 13.72 -14.07
CA PRO A 20 6.23 14.17 -13.66
C PRO A 20 6.91 14.94 -14.80
N GLY A 21 7.36 16.17 -14.51
CA GLY A 21 8.04 17.03 -15.48
C GLY A 21 7.14 17.81 -16.44
N CYS A 22 5.81 17.66 -16.41
CA CYS A 22 4.94 18.38 -17.34
C CYS A 22 4.58 19.81 -16.91
N GLY A 23 4.08 20.00 -15.68
CA GLY A 23 3.71 21.31 -15.14
C GLY A 23 2.61 22.10 -15.86
N LYS A 24 2.05 21.61 -16.98
CA LYS A 24 1.05 22.34 -17.77
C LYS A 24 -0.25 22.56 -17.00
N GLU A 25 -0.75 23.79 -17.03
CA GLU A 25 -2.08 24.14 -16.54
C GLU A 25 -3.15 23.79 -17.57
N PHE A 26 -4.31 23.33 -17.10
CA PHE A 26 -5.45 23.00 -17.95
C PHE A 26 -6.77 23.19 -17.19
N ILE A 27 -7.84 23.43 -17.95
CA ILE A 27 -9.20 23.52 -17.41
C ILE A 27 -9.84 22.15 -17.53
N GLY A 28 -10.28 21.58 -16.42
CA GLY A 28 -10.80 20.21 -16.41
C GLY A 28 -11.86 19.95 -15.36
N HIS A 29 -12.54 18.82 -15.50
CA HIS A 29 -13.40 18.30 -14.45
C HIS A 29 -12.58 17.99 -13.19
N PRO A 30 -13.20 17.98 -12.00
CA PRO A 30 -12.49 17.72 -10.74
C PRO A 30 -11.68 16.42 -10.74
N ILE A 31 -12.10 15.41 -11.50
CA ILE A 31 -11.46 14.10 -11.61
C ILE A 31 -10.29 14.09 -12.62
N ALA A 32 -10.23 15.04 -13.55
CA ALA A 32 -9.18 15.08 -14.57
C ALA A 32 -7.81 15.35 -13.95
N LYS A 33 -6.84 14.47 -14.17
CA LYS A 33 -5.50 14.55 -13.55
C LYS A 33 -4.41 15.08 -14.49
N TYR A 34 -4.63 14.96 -15.79
CA TYR A 34 -3.62 15.17 -16.82
C TYR A 34 -4.12 16.19 -17.85
N CYS A 35 -3.19 16.95 -18.42
CA CYS A 35 -3.46 17.86 -19.54
C CYS A 35 -3.85 17.06 -20.81
N GLU A 36 -4.26 17.74 -21.87
CA GLU A 36 -4.76 17.09 -23.10
C GLU A 36 -3.77 16.10 -23.71
N PHE A 37 -2.47 16.42 -23.67
CA PHE A 37 -1.42 15.54 -24.18
C PHE A 37 -1.24 14.28 -23.32
N HIS A 38 -1.12 14.44 -22.00
CA HIS A 38 -0.96 13.33 -21.04
C HIS A 38 -2.31 12.66 -20.69
N ARG A 39 -3.42 13.13 -21.24
CA ARG A 39 -4.70 12.41 -21.18
C ARG A 39 -4.57 11.05 -21.86
N ASN A 40 -3.81 10.98 -22.96
CA ASN A 40 -3.45 9.73 -23.60
C ASN A 40 -2.41 8.98 -22.75
N ILE A 41 -2.70 7.72 -22.42
CA ILE A 41 -1.82 6.86 -21.61
C ILE A 41 -0.49 6.61 -22.31
N ALA A 42 -0.47 6.55 -23.64
CA ALA A 42 0.76 6.35 -24.42
C ALA A 42 1.80 7.45 -24.21
N ASN A 43 1.35 8.66 -23.88
CA ASN A 43 2.21 9.81 -23.65
C ASN A 43 2.65 9.94 -22.19
N ARG A 44 2.18 9.07 -21.29
CA ARG A 44 2.58 9.09 -19.88
C ARG A 44 3.84 8.26 -19.68
N THR A 45 4.69 8.71 -18.77
CA THR A 45 5.82 7.92 -18.28
C THR A 45 5.30 6.66 -17.61
N ARG A 46 5.76 5.50 -18.10
CA ARG A 46 5.43 4.21 -17.50
C ARG A 46 6.21 4.09 -16.19
N LYS A 47 5.49 4.16 -15.07
CA LYS A 47 6.07 3.79 -13.77
C LYS A 47 6.17 2.28 -13.71
N THR A 48 7.37 1.74 -13.82
CA THR A 48 7.65 0.36 -13.39
C THR A 48 7.43 0.31 -11.90
N LYS A 49 6.55 -0.58 -11.43
CA LYS A 49 6.47 -0.87 -9.99
C LYS A 49 7.78 -1.56 -9.62
N GLU A 50 8.54 -0.95 -8.74
CA GLU A 50 9.66 -1.64 -8.11
C GLU A 50 9.09 -2.76 -7.24
N TYR A 51 9.49 -3.99 -7.53
CA TYR A 51 9.14 -5.13 -6.70
C TYR A 51 10.04 -5.09 -5.47
N GLU A 52 9.46 -4.77 -4.31
CA GLU A 52 10.14 -5.02 -3.04
C GLU A 52 10.19 -6.54 -2.79
N ALA A 53 11.35 -7.04 -2.37
CA ALA A 53 11.48 -8.44 -1.96
C ALA A 53 10.53 -8.74 -0.79
N VAL A 54 9.92 -9.93 -0.81
CA VAL A 54 8.92 -10.34 0.19
C VAL A 54 9.53 -10.39 1.60
N ASP A 55 10.84 -10.64 1.69
CA ASP A 55 11.65 -10.71 2.90
C ASP A 55 11.80 -9.36 3.62
N VAL A 56 11.54 -8.24 2.94
CA VAL A 56 11.67 -6.90 3.55
C VAL A 56 10.59 -6.71 4.62
N LYS A 57 9.37 -7.15 4.35
CA LYS A 57 8.20 -6.94 5.21
C LYS A 57 7.82 -8.16 6.03
N ASN A 58 8.19 -9.36 5.58
CA ASN A 58 7.80 -10.62 6.19
C ASN A 58 9.01 -11.40 6.70
N PHE A 59 8.76 -12.31 7.64
CA PHE A 59 9.72 -13.29 8.09
C PHE A 59 9.59 -14.53 7.22
N VAL A 60 10.68 -14.93 6.55
CA VAL A 60 10.70 -16.17 5.77
C VAL A 60 11.29 -17.29 6.61
N PHE A 61 10.47 -18.30 6.88
CA PHE A 61 10.81 -19.45 7.71
C PHE A 61 10.57 -20.73 6.92
N ARG A 62 11.67 -21.36 6.48
CA ARG A 62 11.62 -22.64 5.76
C ARG A 62 11.60 -23.77 6.77
N HIS A 63 10.51 -24.54 6.78
CA HIS A 63 10.31 -25.68 7.68
C HIS A 63 9.79 -26.90 6.92
N GLY A 64 10.00 -28.08 7.52
CA GLY A 64 9.52 -29.37 6.99
C GLY A 64 8.21 -29.86 7.61
N PHE A 65 7.51 -29.06 8.42
CA PHE A 65 6.28 -29.49 9.10
C PHE A 65 5.22 -30.00 8.10
N THR A 66 4.65 -31.14 8.44
CA THR A 66 3.56 -31.81 7.71
C THR A 66 2.19 -31.44 8.27
N GLU A 67 2.12 -30.98 9.52
CA GLU A 67 0.91 -30.60 10.23
C GLU A 67 0.92 -29.11 10.60
N VAL A 68 -0.26 -28.57 10.96
CA VAL A 68 -0.39 -27.17 11.39
C VAL A 68 0.13 -27.03 12.82
N THR A 69 1.21 -26.28 12.99
CA THR A 69 1.85 -26.07 14.30
C THR A 69 1.71 -24.61 14.74
N GLU A 70 1.51 -24.36 16.03
CA GLU A 70 1.57 -23.01 16.59
C GLU A 70 2.98 -22.74 17.14
N LEU A 71 3.66 -21.72 16.60
CA LEU A 71 4.93 -21.23 17.16
C LEU A 71 4.74 -19.86 17.82
N GLU A 72 5.46 -19.66 18.91
CA GLU A 72 5.58 -18.36 19.56
C GLU A 72 6.78 -17.60 18.99
N LEU A 73 6.52 -16.45 18.37
CA LEU A 73 7.53 -15.55 17.84
C LEU A 73 7.57 -14.25 18.63
N THR A 74 8.74 -13.64 18.71
CA THR A 74 8.93 -12.30 19.29
C THR A 74 8.82 -11.23 18.20
N CYS A 75 8.24 -10.08 18.54
CA CYS A 75 8.21 -8.95 17.64
C CYS A 75 9.63 -8.48 17.32
N GLN A 76 9.99 -8.36 16.04
CA GLN A 76 11.31 -7.87 15.63
C GLN A 76 11.42 -6.34 15.60
N LEU A 77 10.49 -5.62 16.24
CA LEU A 77 10.59 -4.18 16.41
C LEU A 77 11.48 -3.91 17.65
N PRO A 78 12.57 -3.13 17.56
CA PRO A 78 13.59 -3.03 18.62
C PRO A 78 13.00 -2.64 19.98
N ASN A 79 11.97 -1.80 19.98
CA ASN A 79 11.33 -1.31 21.21
C ASN A 79 10.14 -2.18 21.66
N CYS A 80 9.89 -3.33 21.02
CA CYS A 80 8.77 -4.21 21.35
C CYS A 80 9.23 -5.64 21.61
N GLN A 81 9.04 -6.14 22.83
CA GLN A 81 9.36 -7.52 23.21
C GLN A 81 8.12 -8.43 23.31
N ARG A 82 7.00 -8.04 22.70
CA ARG A 82 5.77 -8.83 22.77
C ARG A 82 5.91 -10.13 21.99
N LYS A 83 5.59 -11.25 22.64
CA LYS A 83 5.44 -12.55 21.99
C LYS A 83 4.06 -12.67 21.35
N TYR A 84 3.97 -13.35 20.22
CA TYR A 84 2.72 -13.62 19.53
C TYR A 84 2.75 -15.01 18.92
N LYS A 85 1.57 -15.65 18.85
CA LYS A 85 1.41 -16.98 18.28
C LYS A 85 1.15 -16.87 16.78
N VAL A 86 1.86 -17.68 16.00
CA VAL A 86 1.67 -17.80 14.56
C VAL A 86 1.38 -19.26 14.24
N LYS A 87 0.29 -19.49 13.49
CA LYS A 87 -0.02 -20.79 12.90
C LYS A 87 0.85 -20.98 11.67
N ILE A 88 1.60 -22.06 11.67
CA ILE A 88 2.54 -22.46 10.65
C ILE A 88 1.90 -23.57 9.85
N PHE A 89 1.75 -23.31 8.55
CA PHE A 89 1.08 -24.21 7.64
C PHE A 89 2.10 -24.95 6.78
N PRO A 90 1.86 -26.24 6.49
CA PRO A 90 2.74 -26.99 5.58
C PRO A 90 2.83 -26.28 4.22
N LYS A 91 4.04 -26.24 3.67
CA LYS A 91 4.37 -25.57 2.38
C LYS A 91 4.18 -24.04 2.36
N GLN A 92 3.93 -23.40 3.49
CA GLN A 92 3.90 -21.95 3.61
C GLN A 92 5.16 -21.46 4.33
N TYR A 93 5.89 -20.52 3.74
CA TYR A 93 7.16 -20.05 4.30
C TYR A 93 7.17 -18.57 4.70
N ILE A 94 6.08 -17.85 4.43
CA ILE A 94 5.98 -16.41 4.65
C ILE A 94 5.08 -16.16 5.86
N TYR A 95 5.66 -15.55 6.89
CA TYR A 95 4.99 -15.26 8.16
C TYR A 95 5.15 -13.79 8.55
N PRO A 96 4.24 -13.25 9.40
CA PRO A 96 4.38 -11.89 9.90
C PRO A 96 5.69 -11.74 10.68
N LYS A 97 6.39 -10.61 10.47
CA LYS A 97 7.62 -10.26 11.19
C LYS A 97 7.33 -9.57 12.54
N TYR A 98 6.15 -8.95 12.65
CA TYR A 98 5.75 -8.13 13.78
C TYR A 98 4.48 -8.65 14.43
N CYS A 99 4.31 -8.35 15.73
CA CYS A 99 3.12 -8.70 16.47
C CYS A 99 1.87 -7.95 15.95
N ASN A 100 0.68 -8.40 16.35
CA ASN A 100 -0.61 -7.85 15.89
C ASN A 100 -0.75 -6.33 16.10
N THR A 101 -0.09 -5.76 17.12
CA THR A 101 -0.12 -4.32 17.37
C THR A 101 0.76 -3.52 16.43
N HIS A 102 1.83 -4.13 15.91
CA HIS A 102 2.84 -3.48 15.05
C HIS A 102 2.85 -4.02 13.62
N ARG A 103 1.78 -4.74 13.22
CA ARG A 103 1.65 -5.28 11.87
C ARG A 103 1.50 -4.19 10.80
N ASN A 104 0.98 -3.03 11.18
CA ASN A 104 0.86 -1.86 10.31
C ASN A 104 2.11 -0.96 10.44
N GLU A 105 2.64 -0.52 9.30
CA GLU A 105 3.74 0.44 9.20
C GLU A 105 3.48 1.73 9.97
N TYR A 106 2.28 2.30 9.87
CA TYR A 106 1.92 3.51 10.63
C TYR A 106 2.04 3.31 12.14
N LYS A 107 1.62 2.14 12.64
CA LYS A 107 1.72 1.81 14.07
C LYS A 107 3.17 1.57 14.50
N ARG A 108 4.03 1.07 13.60
CA ARG A 108 5.47 0.93 13.85
C ARG A 108 6.14 2.30 13.99
N ASP A 109 5.89 3.19 13.04
CA ASP A 109 6.46 4.55 13.02
C ASP A 109 6.00 5.36 14.25
N SER A 110 4.70 5.32 14.57
CA SER A 110 4.17 5.97 15.77
C SER A 110 4.80 5.44 17.06
N PHE A 111 5.05 4.14 17.16
CA PHE A 111 5.66 3.55 18.36
C PHE A 111 7.16 3.88 18.45
N GLN A 112 7.88 3.94 17.32
CA GLN A 112 9.27 4.39 17.30
C GLN A 112 9.38 5.85 17.76
N LYS A 113 8.51 6.74 17.27
CA LYS A 113 8.46 8.15 17.68
C LYS A 113 8.12 8.35 19.16
N ALA A 114 7.27 7.50 19.73
CA ALA A 114 6.87 7.60 21.14
C ALA A 114 7.95 7.12 22.13
N VAL A 115 8.95 6.39 21.66
CA VAL A 115 10.04 5.83 22.47
C VAL A 115 11.37 6.60 22.23
N SER A 116 11.37 7.56 21.29
CA SER A 116 12.49 8.47 21.01
C SER A 116 12.45 9.66 21.98
#